data_AF-A0A947CTI2-F1
#
_entry.id   AF-A0A947CTI2-F1
#
_cell.length_a   1.000
_cell.length_b   1.000
_cell.length_c   1.000
_cell.angle_alpha   90.00
_cell.angle_beta   90.00
_cell.angle_gamma   90.00
#
_symmetry.space_group_name_H-M   'P 1'
#
loop_
_entity.id
_entity.type
_entity.pdbx_description
1 polymer ?
#
loop_
_entity_poly.entity_id
_entity_poly.type
_entity_poly.pdbx_seq_one_letter_code
_entity_poly.pdbx_strand_id
1 'polypeptide(L)'
;MRRLSVIVSTVLTLGCAGSDRNAEQPTPAPEPATSAETSTRSPDSACPALPEGADALYQDAESFDITGKEYSAERTKARAEKIRLYLLAARAGHVEAQHKAGSMLFGDLYQADAPTPEQRDQYVDAVMWVMTAAARRPDKDELASSIGNAKQLPAEIGGPLGELPREWVEAAFNKSRQWLDCHAPGWGSQ
;
A
#
# COMPACT_ATOMS: atom_id res chain seq x y z
N MET A 1 20.90 34.60 29.93
CA MET A 1 20.25 34.36 31.24
C MET A 1 18.73 34.31 31.05
N ARG A 2 18.09 33.14 31.19
CA ARG A 2 16.65 32.89 31.47
C ARG A 2 16.41 31.38 31.29
N ARG A 3 16.57 30.62 32.37
CA ARG A 3 15.56 30.00 33.25
C ARG A 3 15.03 28.66 32.70
N LEU A 4 15.59 27.60 33.30
CA LEU A 4 15.08 26.24 33.30
C LEU A 4 13.66 26.18 33.87
N SER A 5 12.82 25.34 33.30
CA SER A 5 11.69 24.72 34.01
C SER A 5 11.77 23.22 33.81
N VAL A 6 12.28 22.56 34.85
CA VAL A 6 12.20 21.11 35.06
C VAL A 6 10.79 20.82 35.59
N ILE A 7 10.04 19.95 34.94
CA ILE A 7 8.82 19.38 35.51
C ILE A 7 9.09 17.90 35.76
N VAL A 8 9.23 17.58 37.04
CA VAL A 8 9.19 16.25 37.63
C VAL A 8 7.71 15.87 37.75
N SER A 9 7.31 14.69 37.29
CA SER A 9 6.03 14.09 37.68
C SER A 9 6.19 12.58 37.87
N THR A 10 6.47 12.27 39.13
CA THR A 10 5.89 11.24 39.99
C THR A 10 5.29 9.99 39.35
N VAL A 11 5.92 8.87 39.67
CA VAL A 11 5.43 7.48 39.61
C VAL A 11 4.26 7.29 40.56
N LEU A 12 3.18 6.63 40.12
CA LEU A 12 2.18 6.03 40.99
C LEU A 12 2.07 4.52 40.73
N THR A 13 2.08 3.79 41.85
CA THR A 13 2.19 2.34 42.02
C THR A 13 0.87 1.57 41.95
N LEU A 14 1.00 0.31 41.54
CA LEU A 14 0.28 -0.93 41.94
C LEU A 14 -1.20 -0.86 42.40
N GLY A 15 -2.01 -1.70 41.74
CA GLY A 15 -3.22 -2.29 42.29
C GLY A 15 -3.38 -3.74 41.81
N CYS A 16 -3.45 -4.69 42.74
CA CYS A 16 -3.57 -6.13 42.52
C CYS A 16 -5.04 -6.61 42.35
N ALA A 17 -5.16 -7.79 41.75
CA ALA A 17 -6.06 -8.91 42.09
C ALA A 17 -7.58 -8.83 41.83
N GLY A 18 -8.09 -9.91 41.22
CA GLY A 18 -9.50 -10.31 41.17
C GLY A 18 -9.72 -11.38 40.09
N SER A 19 -9.42 -12.65 40.36
CA SER A 19 -10.36 -13.72 40.71
C SER A 19 -11.37 -14.11 39.62
N ASP A 20 -11.08 -15.30 39.07
CA ASP A 20 -11.96 -16.37 38.60
C ASP A 20 -13.47 -16.15 38.68
N ARG A 21 -14.14 -16.24 37.52
CA ARG A 21 -15.38 -17.04 37.36
C ARG A 21 -15.44 -17.67 35.98
N ASN A 22 -15.04 -18.93 35.95
CA ASN A 22 -15.40 -19.92 34.95
C ASN A 22 -16.94 -20.05 34.97
N ALA A 23 -17.61 -19.52 33.94
CA ALA A 23 -19.03 -19.75 33.71
C ALA A 23 -19.13 -20.75 32.55
N GLU A 24 -19.40 -22.00 32.93
CA GLU A 24 -19.71 -23.10 32.02
C GLU A 24 -20.97 -22.71 31.24
N GLN A 25 -20.77 -22.34 29.98
CA GLN A 25 -21.85 -21.97 29.06
C GLN A 25 -22.54 -23.26 28.59
N PRO A 26 -23.88 -23.38 28.71
CA PRO A 26 -24.60 -24.57 28.25
C PRO A 26 -24.44 -24.72 26.74
N THR A 27 -23.99 -25.89 26.32
CA THR A 27 -23.86 -26.29 24.92
C THR A 27 -25.24 -26.30 24.25
N PRO A 28 -25.50 -25.47 23.22
CA PRO A 28 -26.70 -25.61 22.41
C PRO A 28 -26.58 -26.86 21.52
N ALA A 29 -27.71 -27.56 21.36
CA ALA A 29 -27.83 -28.78 20.58
C ALA A 29 -27.42 -28.58 19.10
N PRO A 30 -26.88 -29.61 18.43
CA PRO A 30 -26.57 -29.54 17.01
C PRO A 30 -27.86 -29.51 16.19
N GLU A 31 -28.17 -28.35 15.60
CA GLU A 31 -29.20 -28.24 14.57
C GLU A 31 -28.73 -28.92 13.27
N PRO A 32 -29.64 -29.54 12.50
CA PRO A 32 -29.30 -30.25 11.28
C PRO A 32 -28.73 -29.29 10.23
N ALA A 33 -27.56 -29.66 9.71
CA ALA A 33 -26.91 -29.02 8.58
C ALA A 33 -27.88 -28.93 7.39
N THR A 34 -28.47 -27.76 7.19
CA THR A 34 -29.11 -27.42 5.92
C THR A 34 -28.02 -26.98 4.97
N SER A 35 -27.48 -27.96 4.25
CA SER A 35 -26.69 -27.75 3.04
C SER A 35 -27.56 -27.07 2.00
N ALA A 36 -27.50 -25.75 1.97
CA ALA A 36 -27.83 -24.94 0.82
C ALA A 36 -26.87 -23.76 0.82
N GLU A 37 -25.58 -24.04 0.57
CA GLU A 37 -24.67 -23.04 0.04
C GLU A 37 -25.15 -22.66 -1.37
N THR A 38 -26.23 -21.87 -1.40
CA THR A 38 -26.38 -20.88 -2.44
C THR A 38 -25.25 -19.90 -2.17
N SER A 39 -24.09 -20.17 -2.77
CA SER A 39 -23.00 -19.22 -2.89
C SER A 39 -23.56 -18.01 -3.63
N THR A 40 -24.12 -17.07 -2.88
CA THR A 40 -24.35 -15.70 -3.30
C THR A 40 -22.99 -15.13 -3.62
N ARG A 41 -22.56 -15.35 -4.88
CA ARG A 41 -21.45 -14.66 -5.50
C ARG A 41 -21.73 -13.18 -5.32
N SER A 42 -21.01 -12.55 -4.39
CA SER A 42 -21.19 -11.13 -4.09
C SER A 42 -21.03 -10.35 -5.39
N PRO A 43 -21.99 -9.49 -5.79
CA PRO A 43 -21.91 -8.71 -7.02
C PRO A 43 -20.71 -7.74 -7.07
N ASP A 44 -19.98 -7.61 -5.95
CA ASP A 44 -18.77 -6.80 -5.82
C ASP A 44 -17.47 -7.49 -6.28
N SER A 45 -17.53 -8.75 -6.74
CA SER A 45 -16.34 -9.52 -7.11
C SER A 45 -15.94 -9.44 -8.59
N ALA A 46 -16.55 -8.54 -9.37
CA ALA A 46 -16.14 -8.33 -10.76
C ALA A 46 -14.93 -7.40 -10.77
N CYS A 47 -13.76 -7.97 -11.08
CA CYS A 47 -12.57 -7.17 -11.36
C CYS A 47 -12.91 -6.12 -12.41
N PRO A 48 -12.64 -4.82 -12.16
CA PRO A 48 -12.99 -3.78 -13.12
C PRO A 48 -12.31 -4.06 -14.46
N ALA A 49 -12.94 -3.72 -15.58
CA ALA A 49 -12.25 -3.84 -16.86
C ALA A 49 -11.03 -2.90 -16.86
N LEU A 50 -9.87 -3.39 -17.33
CA LEU A 50 -8.72 -2.53 -17.56
C LEU A 50 -9.05 -1.59 -18.73
N PRO A 51 -8.85 -0.27 -18.59
CA PRO A 51 -8.99 0.63 -19.73
C PRO A 51 -7.95 0.29 -20.82
N GLU A 52 -8.33 0.43 -22.08
CA GLU A 52 -7.42 0.28 -23.21
C GLU A 52 -6.40 1.44 -23.29
N GLY A 53 -5.34 1.28 -24.08
CA GLY A 53 -4.38 2.34 -24.35
C GLY A 53 -3.32 2.57 -23.27
N ALA A 54 -3.04 1.56 -22.46
CA ALA A 54 -2.02 1.60 -21.41
C ALA A 54 -0.66 2.10 -21.91
N ASP A 55 -0.22 1.60 -23.07
CA ASP A 55 1.05 1.99 -23.69
C ASP A 55 1.05 3.46 -24.16
N ALA A 56 -0.04 3.92 -24.78
CA ALA A 56 -0.16 5.29 -25.25
C ALA A 56 -0.09 6.28 -24.07
N LEU A 57 -0.83 6.00 -22.99
CA LEU A 57 -0.79 6.78 -21.75
C LEU A 57 0.62 6.82 -21.14
N TYR A 58 1.33 5.69 -21.18
CA TYR A 58 2.71 5.62 -20.70
C TYR A 58 3.66 6.46 -21.57
N GLN A 59 3.56 6.37 -22.90
CA GLN A 59 4.39 7.18 -23.82
C GLN A 59 4.11 8.68 -23.67
N ASP A 60 2.84 9.06 -23.51
CA ASP A 60 2.45 10.45 -23.24
C ASP A 60 3.09 10.94 -21.93
N ALA A 61 3.11 10.11 -20.87
CA ALA A 61 3.79 10.45 -19.61
C ALA A 61 5.31 10.61 -19.80
N GLU A 62 5.96 9.75 -20.59
CA GLU A 62 7.39 9.85 -20.87
C GLU A 62 7.76 11.13 -21.63
N SER A 63 6.83 11.70 -22.40
CA SER A 63 7.07 12.96 -23.14
C SER A 63 7.27 14.19 -22.23
N PHE A 64 6.82 14.13 -20.97
CA PHE A 64 7.04 15.19 -20.01
C PHE A 64 8.48 15.17 -19.50
N ASP A 65 9.25 16.16 -19.91
CA ASP A 65 10.56 16.44 -19.32
C ASP A 65 10.39 17.17 -17.99
N ILE A 66 10.73 16.47 -16.91
CA ILE A 66 10.74 16.98 -15.54
C ILE A 66 12.16 17.02 -14.97
N THR A 67 13.17 16.84 -15.82
CA THR A 67 14.58 16.94 -15.48
C THR A 67 14.94 18.41 -15.23
N GLY A 68 16.06 18.62 -14.53
CA GLY A 68 16.49 19.94 -14.09
C GLY A 68 16.50 20.09 -12.56
N LYS A 69 17.32 21.03 -12.08
CA LYS A 69 17.48 21.29 -10.63
C LYS A 69 16.57 22.42 -10.16
N GLU A 70 16.07 23.26 -11.07
CA GLU A 70 15.25 24.41 -10.71
C GLU A 70 13.80 24.02 -10.46
N TYR A 71 13.24 24.55 -9.37
CA TYR A 71 11.84 24.38 -9.03
C TYR A 71 11.05 25.53 -9.66
N SER A 72 10.15 25.22 -10.60
CA SER A 72 9.26 26.18 -11.24
C SER A 72 7.80 25.70 -11.20
N ALA A 73 6.85 26.63 -11.29
CA ALA A 73 5.43 26.31 -11.30
C ALA A 73 5.05 25.43 -12.50
N GLU A 74 5.66 25.68 -13.66
CA GLU A 74 5.50 24.91 -14.90
C GLU A 74 5.99 23.48 -14.69
N ARG A 75 7.15 23.31 -14.04
CA ARG A 75 7.70 21.98 -13.75
C ARG A 75 6.83 21.22 -12.77
N THR A 76 6.32 21.87 -11.73
CA THR A 76 5.38 21.24 -10.78
C THR A 76 4.12 20.76 -11.50
N LYS A 77 3.56 21.56 -12.42
CA LYS A 77 2.42 21.17 -13.26
C LYS A 77 2.75 19.99 -14.18
N ALA A 78 3.87 20.05 -14.90
CA ALA A 78 4.34 18.98 -15.77
C ALA A 78 4.52 17.66 -15.01
N ARG A 79 5.10 17.74 -13.80
CA ARG A 79 5.30 16.60 -12.92
C ARG A 79 3.99 15.99 -12.42
N ALA A 80 3.03 16.83 -12.04
CA ALA A 80 1.70 16.37 -11.63
C ALA A 80 0.96 15.67 -12.78
N GLU A 81 1.00 16.21 -14.00
CA GLU A 81 0.38 15.58 -15.17
C GLU A 81 1.08 14.26 -15.54
N LYS A 82 2.40 14.21 -15.44
CA LYS A 82 3.18 12.98 -15.63
C LYS A 82 2.75 11.87 -14.66
N ILE A 83 2.58 12.18 -13.37
CA ILE A 83 2.05 11.21 -12.39
C ILE A 83 0.63 10.78 -12.74
N ARG A 84 -0.23 11.73 -13.14
CA ARG A 84 -1.61 11.42 -13.52
C ARG A 84 -1.66 10.40 -14.66
N LEU A 85 -0.85 10.60 -15.70
CA LEU A 85 -0.77 9.70 -16.85
C LEU A 85 -0.18 8.34 -16.47
N TYR A 86 0.88 8.29 -15.65
CA TYR A 86 1.36 7.02 -15.13
C TYR A 86 0.30 6.27 -14.31
N LEU A 87 -0.49 6.96 -13.48
CA LEU A 87 -1.57 6.33 -12.73
C LEU A 87 -2.66 5.76 -13.65
N LEU A 88 -3.00 6.45 -14.74
CA LEU A 88 -3.93 5.92 -15.73
C LEU A 88 -3.37 4.67 -16.43
N ALA A 89 -2.12 4.72 -16.89
CA ALA A 89 -1.44 3.59 -17.50
C ALA A 89 -1.26 2.41 -16.50
N ALA A 90 -0.97 2.70 -15.23
CA ALA A 90 -0.82 1.71 -14.17
C ALA A 90 -2.13 0.97 -13.89
N ARG A 91 -3.25 1.72 -13.84
CA ARG A 91 -4.61 1.17 -13.73
C ARG A 91 -5.03 0.41 -14.98
N ALA A 92 -4.50 0.76 -16.15
CA ALA A 92 -4.63 0.01 -17.40
C ALA A 92 -3.74 -1.25 -17.46
N GLY A 93 -2.93 -1.51 -16.42
CA GLY A 93 -2.09 -2.70 -16.31
C GLY A 93 -0.67 -2.56 -16.90
N HIS A 94 -0.21 -1.35 -17.21
CA HIS A 94 1.15 -1.11 -17.69
C HIS A 94 2.18 -1.24 -16.55
N VAL A 95 3.00 -2.29 -16.55
CA VAL A 95 3.91 -2.62 -15.44
C VAL A 95 4.89 -1.48 -15.11
N GLU A 96 5.53 -0.91 -16.13
CA GLU A 96 6.49 0.18 -15.92
C GLU A 96 5.81 1.42 -15.35
N ALA A 97 4.55 1.67 -15.70
CA ALA A 97 3.80 2.80 -15.19
C ALA A 97 3.43 2.59 -13.72
N GLN A 98 3.13 1.34 -13.32
CA GLN A 98 2.92 0.98 -11.91
C GLN A 98 4.17 1.32 -11.09
N HIS A 99 5.35 0.88 -11.54
CA HIS A 99 6.61 1.20 -10.87
C HIS A 99 6.84 2.72 -10.79
N LYS A 100 6.75 3.44 -11.92
CA LYS A 100 7.03 4.89 -11.96
C LYS A 100 6.01 5.71 -11.18
N ALA A 101 4.72 5.39 -11.25
CA ALA A 101 3.68 6.05 -10.46
C ALA A 101 3.93 5.88 -8.97
N GLY A 102 4.17 4.63 -8.52
CA GLY A 102 4.43 4.33 -7.12
C GLY A 102 5.67 5.05 -6.59
N SER A 103 6.79 4.97 -7.31
CA SER A 103 8.04 5.63 -6.93
C SER A 103 7.93 7.16 -6.89
N MET A 104 7.26 7.77 -7.87
CA MET A 104 7.07 9.23 -7.90
C MET A 104 6.15 9.73 -6.79
N LEU A 105 5.05 9.01 -6.52
CA LEU A 105 4.15 9.33 -5.41
C LEU A 105 4.86 9.19 -4.07
N PHE A 106 5.56 8.07 -3.86
CA PHE A 106 6.31 7.84 -2.63
C PHE A 106 7.33 8.95 -2.39
N GLY A 107 8.12 9.29 -3.42
CA GLY A 107 9.12 10.35 -3.35
C GLY A 107 8.55 11.75 -3.11
N ASP A 108 7.32 12.04 -3.55
CA ASP A 108 6.66 13.33 -3.24
C ASP A 108 6.26 13.43 -1.78
N LEU A 109 5.73 12.32 -1.25
CA LEU A 109 5.22 12.26 0.11
C LEU A 109 6.36 12.28 1.12
N TYR A 110 7.49 11.67 0.76
CA TYR A 110 8.64 11.50 1.64
C TYR A 110 9.39 12.83 1.89
N GLN A 111 8.94 13.54 2.92
CA GLN A 111 9.47 14.82 3.41
C GLN A 111 9.86 14.72 4.89
N ALA A 112 10.56 15.72 5.44
CA ALA A 112 11.11 15.69 6.81
C ALA A 112 10.09 15.44 7.93
N ASP A 113 8.81 15.81 7.72
CA ASP A 113 7.72 15.63 8.70
C ASP A 113 6.75 14.49 8.31
N ALA A 114 7.10 13.69 7.30
CA ALA A 114 6.29 12.59 6.81
C ALA A 114 6.80 11.24 7.35
N PRO A 115 5.96 10.20 7.43
CA PRO A 115 4.53 10.17 7.07
C PRO A 115 3.60 10.79 8.14
N THR A 116 2.54 11.52 7.72
CA THR A 116 1.43 11.92 8.63
C THR A 116 0.18 11.06 8.42
N PRO A 117 -0.67 10.83 9.44
CA PRO A 117 -1.88 10.01 9.31
C PRO A 117 -2.81 10.43 8.16
N GLU A 118 -2.88 11.72 7.83
CA GLU A 118 -3.68 12.25 6.74
C GLU A 118 -3.17 11.81 5.36
N GLN A 119 -1.88 11.48 5.25
CA GLN A 119 -1.23 10.98 4.03
C GLN A 119 -1.29 9.46 3.89
N ARG A 120 -1.88 8.75 4.88
CA ARG A 120 -1.92 7.29 4.93
C ARG A 120 -2.29 6.66 3.59
N ASP A 121 -3.44 7.04 3.04
CA ASP A 121 -3.96 6.40 1.84
C ASP A 121 -3.10 6.69 0.59
N GLN A 122 -2.41 7.84 0.57
CA GLN A 122 -1.48 8.20 -0.50
C GLN A 122 -0.23 7.32 -0.46
N TYR A 123 0.32 7.08 0.74
CA TYR A 123 1.42 6.14 0.94
C TYR A 123 1.00 4.71 0.60
N VAL A 124 -0.19 4.29 1.04
CA VAL A 124 -0.74 2.96 0.72
C VAL A 124 -0.83 2.77 -0.80
N ASP A 125 -1.34 3.76 -1.53
CA ASP A 125 -1.44 3.71 -2.99
C ASP A 125 -0.07 3.70 -3.68
N ALA A 126 0.87 4.53 -3.21
CA ALA A 126 2.22 4.58 -3.74
C ALA A 126 2.93 3.23 -3.60
N VAL A 127 2.91 2.66 -2.40
CA VAL A 127 3.54 1.37 -2.08
C VAL A 127 2.84 0.23 -2.82
N MET A 128 1.52 0.26 -2.94
CA MET A 128 0.75 -0.75 -3.67
C MET A 128 1.20 -0.85 -5.13
N TRP A 129 1.39 0.27 -5.83
CA TRP A 129 1.81 0.25 -7.22
C TRP A 129 3.24 -0.28 -7.41
N VAL A 130 4.16 0.08 -6.51
CA VAL A 130 5.52 -0.50 -6.51
C VAL A 130 5.44 -2.02 -6.31
N MET A 131 4.70 -2.49 -5.31
CA MET A 131 4.52 -3.92 -5.03
C MET A 131 3.88 -4.67 -6.21
N THR A 132 2.93 -4.05 -6.89
CA THR A 132 2.26 -4.64 -8.07
C THR A 132 3.26 -4.81 -9.22
N ALA A 133 4.10 -3.80 -9.46
CA ALA A 133 5.12 -3.87 -10.50
C ALA A 133 6.21 -4.90 -10.18
N ALA A 134 6.67 -4.91 -8.91
CA ALA A 134 7.62 -5.86 -8.35
C ALA A 134 7.19 -7.31 -8.56
N ALA A 135 5.93 -7.63 -8.27
CA ALA A 135 5.37 -8.97 -8.44
C ALA A 135 5.42 -9.46 -9.90
N ARG A 136 5.30 -8.53 -10.85
CA ARG A 136 5.23 -8.83 -12.29
C ARG A 136 6.59 -8.84 -12.99
N ARG A 137 7.62 -8.25 -12.36
CA ARG A 137 9.01 -8.20 -12.86
C ARG A 137 10.03 -8.30 -11.72
N PRO A 138 10.16 -9.48 -11.08
CA PRO A 138 11.09 -9.68 -9.98
C PRO A 138 12.57 -9.50 -10.39
N ASP A 139 12.88 -9.52 -11.69
CA ASP A 139 14.23 -9.42 -12.26
C ASP A 139 14.73 -7.97 -12.45
N LYS A 140 13.86 -6.96 -12.36
CA LYS A 140 14.18 -5.58 -12.81
C LYS A 140 14.13 -4.49 -11.76
N ASP A 141 13.78 -4.80 -10.52
CA ASP A 141 13.40 -3.77 -9.57
C ASP A 141 14.20 -3.89 -8.26
N GLU A 142 15.13 -2.95 -8.08
CA GLU A 142 15.95 -2.81 -6.88
C GLU A 142 15.09 -2.42 -5.67
N LEU A 143 14.01 -1.67 -5.92
CA LEU A 143 12.98 -1.37 -4.92
C LEU A 143 12.17 -2.64 -4.61
N ALA A 144 11.78 -3.44 -5.61
CA ALA A 144 11.19 -4.76 -5.38
C ALA A 144 12.09 -5.68 -4.54
N SER A 145 13.39 -5.62 -4.77
CA SER A 145 14.39 -6.36 -4.01
C SER A 145 14.40 -5.95 -2.53
N SER A 146 14.08 -4.69 -2.21
CA SER A 146 13.94 -4.19 -0.84
C SER A 146 12.60 -4.50 -0.16
N ILE A 147 11.53 -4.68 -0.95
CA ILE A 147 10.17 -4.96 -0.43
C ILE A 147 9.98 -6.47 -0.17
N GLY A 148 10.86 -7.31 -0.70
CA GLY A 148 10.74 -8.76 -0.61
C GLY A 148 9.72 -9.30 -1.60
N ASN A 149 9.62 -10.63 -1.65
CA ASN A 149 8.72 -11.33 -2.55
C ASN A 149 7.26 -10.87 -2.33
N ALA A 150 6.61 -10.28 -3.34
CA ALA A 150 5.24 -9.78 -3.26
C ALA A 150 4.17 -10.83 -2.87
N LYS A 151 4.55 -12.12 -2.75
CA LYS A 151 3.70 -13.19 -2.20
C LYS A 151 3.53 -13.12 -0.69
N GLN A 152 4.52 -12.59 0.04
CA GLN A 152 4.47 -12.50 1.50
C GLN A 152 5.15 -11.21 1.96
N LEU A 153 4.47 -10.47 2.84
CA LEU A 153 5.09 -9.34 3.50
C LEU A 153 6.25 -9.87 4.37
N PRO A 154 7.49 -9.36 4.20
CA PRO A 154 8.61 -9.83 5.00
C PRO A 154 8.41 -9.52 6.48
N ALA A 155 9.03 -10.32 7.35
CA ALA A 155 8.98 -10.09 8.79
C ALA A 155 9.55 -8.71 9.15
N GLU A 156 10.64 -8.33 8.47
CA GLU A 156 11.31 -7.04 8.58
C GLU A 156 11.19 -6.29 7.24
N ILE A 157 10.67 -5.07 7.30
CA ILE A 157 10.56 -4.18 6.15
C ILE A 157 11.75 -3.21 6.22
N GLY A 158 12.66 -3.29 5.27
CA GLY A 158 13.87 -2.46 5.22
C GLY A 158 13.68 -1.17 4.43
N GLY A 159 14.70 -0.31 4.48
CA GLY A 159 14.78 0.92 3.68
C GLY A 159 13.65 1.92 3.98
N PRO A 160 13.28 2.77 3.02
CA PRO A 160 12.24 3.79 3.21
C PRO A 160 10.87 3.24 3.60
N LEU A 161 10.56 1.98 3.30
CA LEU A 161 9.30 1.37 3.72
C LEU A 161 9.28 0.98 5.20
N GLY A 162 10.45 0.71 5.80
CA GLY A 162 10.57 0.40 7.22
C GLY A 162 10.24 1.59 8.13
N GLU A 163 10.20 2.79 7.55
CA GLU A 163 9.84 4.03 8.23
C GLU A 163 8.33 4.29 8.24
N LEU A 164 7.56 3.53 7.45
CA LEU A 164 6.12 3.60 7.46
C LEU A 164 5.53 2.77 8.60
N PRO A 165 4.38 3.17 9.18
CA PRO A 165 3.62 2.31 10.07
C PRO A 165 3.30 0.97 9.41
N ARG A 166 3.51 -0.12 10.14
CA ARG A 166 3.40 -1.49 9.59
C ARG A 166 2.03 -1.74 8.96
N GLU A 167 0.98 -1.23 9.58
CA GLU A 167 -0.40 -1.41 9.13
C GLU A 167 -0.71 -0.68 7.81
N TRP A 168 0.12 0.29 7.40
CA TRP A 168 0.02 0.94 6.09
C TRP A 168 0.66 0.06 5.01
N VAL A 169 1.82 -0.52 5.32
CA VAL A 169 2.49 -1.45 4.40
C VAL A 169 1.65 -2.70 4.21
N GLU A 170 1.04 -3.23 5.27
CA GLU A 170 0.08 -4.35 5.20
C GLU A 170 -1.15 -4.00 4.34
N ALA A 171 -1.69 -2.79 4.49
CA ALA A 171 -2.80 -2.33 3.65
C ALA A 171 -2.40 -2.23 2.17
N ALA A 172 -1.21 -1.69 1.87
CA ALA A 172 -0.68 -1.60 0.51
C ALA A 172 -0.47 -2.99 -0.11
N PHE A 173 0.08 -3.91 0.67
CA PHE A 173 0.31 -5.29 0.29
C PHE A 173 -1.01 -6.01 -0.05
N ASN A 174 -2.02 -5.89 0.82
CA ASN A 174 -3.33 -6.47 0.57
C ASN A 174 -4.00 -5.89 -0.68
N LYS A 175 -3.89 -4.57 -0.88
CA LYS A 175 -4.44 -3.90 -2.06
C LYS A 175 -3.74 -4.33 -3.35
N SER A 176 -2.41 -4.50 -3.32
CA SER A 176 -1.62 -5.02 -4.43
C SER A 176 -2.04 -6.44 -4.80
N ARG A 177 -2.18 -7.33 -3.80
CA ARG A 177 -2.65 -8.70 -4.02
C ARG A 177 -4.04 -8.76 -4.65
N GLN A 178 -4.98 -7.99 -4.13
CA GLN A 178 -6.33 -7.91 -4.71
C GLN A 178 -6.29 -7.48 -6.18
N TRP A 179 -5.46 -6.48 -6.51
CA TRP A 179 -5.28 -6.05 -7.89
C TRP A 179 -4.67 -7.16 -8.76
N LEU A 180 -3.62 -7.83 -8.28
CA LEU A 180 -2.93 -8.90 -9.02
C LEU A 180 -3.82 -10.14 -9.22
N ASP A 181 -4.56 -10.56 -8.20
CA ASP A 181 -5.53 -11.65 -8.29
C ASP A 181 -6.59 -11.35 -9.36
N CYS A 182 -6.93 -10.07 -9.53
CA CYS A 182 -7.89 -9.63 -10.53
C CYS A 182 -7.33 -9.52 -11.96
N HIS A 183 -6.12 -8.99 -12.10
CA HIS A 183 -5.61 -8.50 -13.40
C HIS A 183 -4.38 -9.26 -13.91
N ALA A 184 -3.81 -10.14 -13.11
CA ALA A 184 -2.63 -10.93 -13.45
C ALA A 184 -2.82 -12.40 -12.98
N PRO A 185 -3.82 -13.13 -13.53
CA PRO A 185 -4.07 -14.51 -13.12
C PRO A 185 -2.81 -15.37 -13.29
N GLY A 186 -2.44 -16.10 -12.24
CA GLY A 186 -1.24 -16.95 -12.22
C GLY A 186 0.01 -16.31 -11.62
N TRP A 187 -0.02 -15.04 -11.21
CA TRP A 187 1.14 -14.37 -10.57
C TRP A 187 1.68 -15.12 -9.32
N GLY A 188 0.84 -15.91 -8.64
CA GLY A 188 1.22 -16.71 -7.48
C GLY A 188 1.82 -18.10 -7.76
N SER A 189 1.83 -18.61 -9.00
CA SER A 189 2.03 -20.06 -9.30
C SER A 189 3.48 -20.53 -9.51
N GLN A 190 4.49 -19.70 -9.21
CA GLN A 190 5.92 -20.05 -9.36
C GLN A 190 6.59 -20.55 -8.08
#